data_AF-A0A3Q7YH02-F1
#
_entry.id   AF-A0A3Q7YH02-F1
#
_cell.length_a   1.000
_cell.length_b   1.000
_cell.length_c   1.000
_cell.angle_alpha   90.00
_cell.angle_beta   90.00
_cell.angle_gamma   90.00
#
_symmetry.space_group_name_H-M   'P 1'
#
loop_
_entity.id
_entity.type
_entity.pdbx_description
1 polymer ?
#
loop_
_entity_poly.entity_id
_entity_poly.type
_entity_poly.pdbx_seq_one_letter_code
_entity_poly.pdbx_strand_id
1 'polypeptide(L)'
;MEEMNNHHHYHQLPGNNNEEIEGPSSQKHNQNKVHLNKYAFAGAILASTNSILLGYDIGVMSGAVIFIKEDLNITSLQVEILVGCLNVCSLIGSLASGKFSDLIGRRYTIMIAAATFLIGALLMGLAPSFSFLMFGRVIAGIGVGFSLMISPVYVAELSPDLTRALVLDKFGRRPMLLLGSSGMAVSLFGLGLGCTLLQNSNEKPIWAIALCVVAVCANVSFFSIGLGPITWVYSSEIFPMRLRAQGSSLAISVNRLISGIVSMSFLSISEEITFGGMFFVLGGVMVVATIFFYNFLPETKGKSLEEIQTLFEDETN
;
A
#
# COMPACT_ATOMS: atom_id res chain seq x y z
N MET A 1 -73.45 -0.19 33.21
CA MET A 1 -72.27 0.11 32.36
C MET A 1 -71.08 0.16 33.32
N GLU A 2 -70.18 -0.83 33.18
CA GLU A 2 -68.78 -0.97 33.66
C GLU A 2 -68.37 -0.22 34.95
N GLU A 3 -68.13 -0.91 36.08
CA GLU A 3 -66.83 -1.49 36.55
C GLU A 3 -65.72 -0.42 36.73
N MET A 4 -64.88 -0.35 37.77
CA MET A 4 -64.57 -1.11 39.00
C MET A 4 -63.62 -0.19 39.82
N ASN A 5 -63.82 0.00 41.13
CA ASN A 5 -63.02 -0.61 42.22
C ASN A 5 -61.52 -0.21 42.26
N ASN A 6 -61.05 0.54 43.26
CA ASN A 6 -60.60 0.02 44.58
C ASN A 6 -59.67 1.01 45.34
N HIS A 7 -59.66 0.85 46.67
CA HIS A 7 -59.15 1.72 47.73
C HIS A 7 -57.62 1.93 47.84
N HIS A 8 -57.24 3.13 48.31
CA HIS A 8 -55.97 3.44 48.98
C HIS A 8 -56.08 3.24 50.50
N HIS A 9 -55.05 2.68 51.16
CA HIS A 9 -54.28 3.33 52.24
C HIS A 9 -53.27 2.42 52.99
N TYR A 10 -52.02 2.90 53.02
CA TYR A 10 -50.92 2.89 54.01
C TYR A 10 -50.62 1.68 54.93
N HIS A 11 -49.33 1.29 54.94
CA HIS A 11 -48.51 1.25 56.18
C HIS A 11 -47.01 1.34 55.85
N GLN A 12 -46.27 2.16 56.61
CA GLN A 12 -44.82 2.37 56.50
C GLN A 12 -44.13 2.15 57.87
N LEU A 13 -42.91 1.58 57.82
CA LEU A 13 -41.71 1.72 58.71
C LEU A 13 -41.65 0.93 60.04
N PRO A 14 -40.46 0.73 60.68
CA PRO A 14 -39.03 0.82 60.24
C PRO A 14 -38.11 -0.35 60.77
N GLY A 15 -36.81 -0.41 60.39
CA GLY A 15 -35.84 -1.27 61.10
C GLY A 15 -34.44 -1.53 60.48
N ASN A 16 -33.54 -0.56 60.66
CA ASN A 16 -32.07 -0.60 60.83
C ASN A 16 -31.18 -1.85 60.50
N ASN A 17 -30.19 -1.60 59.62
CA ASN A 17 -28.77 -2.02 59.56
C ASN A 17 -28.31 -3.42 60.02
N ASN A 18 -27.67 -4.14 59.08
CA ASN A 18 -26.34 -4.73 59.26
C ASN A 18 -25.67 -4.88 57.87
N GLU A 19 -24.56 -4.18 57.68
CA GLU A 19 -23.62 -4.39 56.59
C GLU A 19 -22.86 -5.71 56.82
N GLU A 20 -22.77 -6.57 55.82
CA GLU A 20 -21.62 -7.46 55.65
C GLU A 20 -21.35 -7.68 54.16
N ILE A 21 -20.06 -7.69 53.86
CA ILE A 21 -19.44 -7.36 52.58
C ILE A 21 -19.26 -8.65 51.76
N GLU A 22 -19.85 -8.74 50.57
CA GLU A 22 -19.39 -9.67 49.53
C GLU A 22 -18.93 -8.89 48.30
N GLY A 23 -17.62 -8.93 48.05
CA GLY A 23 -16.98 -8.28 46.91
C GLY A 23 -17.37 -8.88 45.56
N PRO A 24 -17.12 -8.19 44.44
CA PRO A 24 -17.47 -8.68 43.12
C PRO A 24 -16.55 -9.84 42.73
N SER A 25 -17.00 -11.07 42.98
CA SER A 25 -16.40 -12.26 42.38
C SER A 25 -16.66 -12.26 40.87
N SER A 26 -15.56 -12.12 40.11
CA SER A 26 -15.37 -12.76 38.81
C SER A 26 -16.26 -12.25 37.66
N GLN A 27 -15.91 -11.08 37.11
CA GLN A 27 -16.20 -10.77 35.72
C GLN A 27 -15.56 -11.85 34.83
N LYS A 28 -16.39 -12.81 34.37
CA LYS A 28 -16.06 -13.73 33.29
C LYS A 28 -15.63 -12.90 32.09
N HIS A 29 -14.35 -13.00 31.75
CA HIS A 29 -13.76 -12.52 30.53
C HIS A 29 -14.52 -13.16 29.35
N ASN A 30 -15.48 -12.42 28.79
CA ASN A 30 -16.27 -12.88 27.66
C ASN A 30 -15.34 -12.89 26.45
N GLN A 31 -14.79 -14.06 26.12
CA GLN A 31 -14.01 -14.25 24.90
C GLN A 31 -14.95 -14.00 23.72
N ASN A 32 -14.89 -12.78 23.16
CA ASN A 32 -15.56 -12.44 21.91
C ASN A 32 -15.06 -13.38 20.82
N LYS A 33 -15.83 -14.42 20.50
CA LYS A 33 -15.66 -15.18 19.27
C LYS A 33 -16.00 -14.23 18.12
N VAL A 34 -14.97 -13.75 17.44
CA VAL A 34 -15.14 -12.89 16.27
C VAL A 34 -15.72 -13.74 15.15
N HIS A 35 -17.03 -13.60 14.91
CA HIS A 35 -17.66 -14.18 13.74
C HIS A 35 -17.18 -13.37 12.51
N LEU A 36 -16.24 -13.94 11.74
CA LEU A 36 -15.91 -13.38 10.43
C LEU A 36 -17.17 -13.37 9.58
N ASN A 37 -17.64 -12.17 9.25
CA ASN A 37 -18.74 -11.98 8.32
C ASN A 37 -18.28 -12.50 6.94
N LYS A 38 -18.97 -13.53 6.41
CA LYS A 38 -18.65 -14.13 5.10
C LYS A 38 -18.60 -13.09 3.98
N TYR A 39 -19.41 -12.03 4.08
CA TYR A 39 -19.42 -10.91 3.14
C TYR A 39 -18.17 -10.02 3.26
N ALA A 40 -17.68 -9.78 4.48
CA ALA A 40 -16.42 -9.06 4.70
C ALA A 40 -15.21 -9.85 4.19
N PHE A 41 -15.21 -11.17 4.40
CA PHE A 41 -14.17 -12.06 3.88
C PHE A 41 -14.18 -12.11 2.34
N ALA A 42 -15.36 -12.25 1.71
CA ALA A 42 -15.50 -12.19 0.26
C ALA A 42 -15.06 -10.84 -0.32
N GLY A 43 -15.40 -9.73 0.35
CA GLY A 43 -14.97 -8.39 -0.05
C GLY A 43 -13.46 -8.18 0.07
N ALA A 44 -12.82 -8.73 1.12
CA ALA A 44 -11.37 -8.71 1.27
C ALA A 44 -10.64 -9.51 0.16
N ILE A 45 -11.17 -10.66 -0.24
CA ILE A 45 -10.66 -11.44 -1.37
C ILE A 45 -10.74 -10.62 -2.66
N LEU A 46 -11.90 -10.01 -2.95
CA LEU A 46 -12.08 -9.19 -4.14
C LEU A 46 -11.13 -7.98 -4.17
N ALA A 47 -10.93 -7.32 -3.03
CA ALA A 47 -9.97 -6.22 -2.92
C ALA A 47 -8.51 -6.67 -3.13
N SER A 48 -8.19 -7.90 -2.73
CA SER A 48 -6.86 -8.50 -2.90
C SER A 48 -6.56 -8.85 -4.36
N THR A 49 -7.56 -9.30 -5.13
CA THR A 49 -7.44 -9.58 -6.58
C THR A 49 -6.91 -8.36 -7.35
N ASN A 50 -7.26 -7.16 -6.89
CA ASN A 50 -6.80 -5.93 -7.52
C ASN A 50 -5.29 -5.69 -7.36
N SER A 51 -4.70 -6.09 -6.23
CA SER A 51 -3.25 -6.03 -6.02
C SER A 51 -2.51 -7.05 -6.90
N ILE A 52 -3.14 -8.21 -7.16
CA ILE A 52 -2.63 -9.22 -8.09
C ILE A 52 -2.60 -8.67 -9.51
N LEU A 53 -3.66 -7.95 -9.92
CA LEU A 53 -3.76 -7.35 -11.26
C LEU A 53 -2.63 -6.35 -11.54
N LEU A 54 -2.28 -5.53 -10.56
CA LEU A 54 -1.14 -4.61 -10.63
C LEU A 54 0.19 -5.36 -10.78
N GLY A 55 0.42 -6.39 -9.95
CA GLY A 55 1.61 -7.22 -10.01
C GLY A 55 1.75 -7.92 -11.37
N TYR A 56 0.63 -8.38 -11.92
CA TYR A 56 0.56 -8.95 -13.26
C TYR A 56 0.91 -7.94 -14.34
N ASP A 57 0.36 -6.72 -14.31
CA ASP A 57 0.66 -5.68 -15.30
C ASP A 57 2.17 -5.36 -15.35
N ILE A 58 2.77 -5.12 -14.17
CA ILE A 58 4.19 -4.79 -14.07
C ILE A 58 5.03 -5.98 -14.52
N GLY A 59 4.75 -7.19 -14.01
CA GLY A 59 5.53 -8.38 -14.29
C GLY A 59 5.48 -8.80 -15.76
N VAL A 60 4.28 -8.85 -16.35
CA VAL A 60 4.12 -9.22 -17.77
C VAL A 60 4.74 -8.15 -18.67
N MET A 61 4.56 -6.87 -18.36
CA MET A 61 5.13 -5.81 -19.20
C MET A 61 6.66 -5.76 -19.11
N SER A 62 7.26 -6.01 -17.95
CA SER A 62 8.73 -6.09 -17.83
C SER A 62 9.34 -7.19 -18.72
N GLY A 63 8.63 -8.30 -18.94
CA GLY A 63 9.05 -9.33 -19.90
C GLY A 63 8.67 -9.00 -21.35
N ALA A 64 7.44 -8.56 -21.58
CA ALA A 64 6.90 -8.28 -22.90
C ALA A 64 7.63 -7.13 -23.61
N VAL A 65 8.13 -6.14 -22.88
CA VAL A 65 8.79 -4.96 -23.45
C VAL A 65 10.04 -5.30 -24.27
N ILE A 66 10.70 -6.42 -23.95
CA ILE A 66 11.87 -6.90 -24.70
C ILE A 66 11.42 -7.30 -26.12
N PHE A 67 10.35 -8.08 -26.23
CA PHE A 67 9.78 -8.50 -27.51
C PHE A 67 9.16 -7.33 -28.27
N ILE A 68 8.43 -6.44 -27.58
CA ILE A 68 7.86 -5.22 -28.18
C ILE A 68 8.98 -4.34 -28.75
N LYS A 69 10.14 -4.27 -28.08
CA LYS A 69 11.30 -3.52 -28.57
C LYS A 69 11.84 -4.09 -29.88
N GLU A 70 11.98 -5.41 -29.97
CA GLU A 70 12.47 -6.09 -31.17
C GLU A 70 11.44 -6.02 -32.31
N ASP A 71 10.17 -6.32 -32.05
CA ASP A 71 9.13 -6.42 -33.09
C ASP A 71 8.73 -5.05 -33.66
N LEU A 72 8.60 -4.03 -32.80
CA LEU A 72 8.22 -2.68 -33.23
C LEU A 72 9.41 -1.76 -33.50
N ASN A 73 10.65 -2.24 -33.34
CA ASN A 73 11.89 -1.46 -33.48
C ASN A 73 11.87 -0.13 -32.71
N ILE A 74 11.35 -0.15 -31.48
CA ILE A 74 11.21 1.06 -30.65
C ILE A 74 12.51 1.40 -29.90
N THR A 75 12.75 2.70 -29.67
CA THR A 75 13.96 3.18 -28.99
C THR A 75 13.93 2.93 -27.48
N SER A 76 15.09 2.98 -26.80
CA SER A 76 15.15 2.91 -25.33
C SER A 76 14.26 3.98 -24.68
N LEU A 77 14.25 5.21 -25.22
CA LEU A 77 13.39 6.30 -24.76
C LEU A 77 11.90 5.98 -24.91
N GLN A 78 11.48 5.34 -26.01
CA GLN A 78 10.09 4.92 -26.20
C GLN A 78 9.68 3.84 -25.19
N VAL A 79 10.60 2.94 -24.83
CA VAL A 79 10.41 1.96 -23.76
C VAL A 79 10.25 2.66 -22.41
N GLU A 80 11.08 3.64 -22.09
CA GLU A 80 10.96 4.43 -20.86
C GLU A 80 9.62 5.14 -20.76
N ILE A 81 9.19 5.79 -21.84
CA ILE A 81 7.89 6.46 -21.90
C ILE A 81 6.77 5.44 -21.73
N LEU A 82 6.89 4.25 -22.31
CA LEU A 82 5.89 3.19 -22.22
C LEU A 82 5.74 2.64 -20.79
N VAL A 83 6.85 2.41 -20.09
CA VAL A 83 6.81 1.92 -18.70
C VAL A 83 6.43 3.04 -17.74
N GLY A 84 6.93 4.25 -17.97
CA GLY A 84 6.71 5.41 -17.12
C GLY A 84 5.31 6.01 -17.20
N CYS A 85 4.70 6.06 -18.39
CA CYS A 85 3.41 6.74 -18.59
C CYS A 85 2.30 6.14 -17.74
N LEU A 86 2.35 4.81 -17.48
CA LEU A 86 1.39 4.15 -16.61
C LEU A 86 1.34 4.79 -15.23
N ASN A 87 2.50 5.12 -14.65
CA ASN A 87 2.57 5.73 -13.32
C ASN A 87 2.00 7.16 -13.35
N VAL A 88 2.30 7.93 -14.39
CA VAL A 88 1.78 9.30 -14.55
C VAL A 88 0.27 9.29 -14.73
N CYS A 89 -0.27 8.41 -15.57
CA CYS A 89 -1.72 8.25 -15.76
C CYS A 89 -2.42 7.72 -14.49
N SER A 90 -1.73 6.87 -13.72
CA SER A 90 -2.21 6.38 -12.43
C SER A 90 -2.31 7.49 -11.37
N LEU A 91 -1.44 8.50 -11.41
CA LEU A 91 -1.61 9.71 -10.59
C LEU A 91 -2.93 10.41 -10.93
N ILE A 92 -3.24 10.63 -12.20
CA ILE A 92 -4.50 11.28 -12.62
C ILE A 92 -5.71 10.44 -12.18
N GLY A 93 -5.64 9.13 -12.40
CA GLY A 93 -6.69 8.19 -11.99
C GLY A 93 -6.93 8.17 -10.48
N SER A 94 -5.86 8.14 -9.68
CA SER A 94 -5.99 8.12 -8.21
C SER A 94 -6.56 9.42 -7.64
N LEU A 95 -6.16 10.59 -8.16
CA LEU A 95 -6.75 11.88 -7.76
C LEU A 95 -8.26 11.95 -8.07
N ALA A 96 -8.65 11.52 -9.27
CA ALA A 96 -10.06 11.52 -9.68
C ALA A 96 -10.90 10.50 -8.89
N SER A 97 -10.32 9.34 -8.58
CA SER A 97 -10.98 8.24 -7.89
C SER A 97 -11.54 8.63 -6.53
N GLY A 98 -10.88 9.52 -5.79
CA GLY A 98 -11.31 9.93 -4.45
C GLY A 98 -12.70 10.53 -4.46
N LYS A 99 -12.91 11.55 -5.31
CA LYS A 99 -14.21 12.19 -5.48
C LYS A 99 -15.24 11.22 -6.08
N PHE A 100 -14.85 10.45 -7.09
CA PHE A 100 -15.74 9.51 -7.77
C PHE A 100 -16.26 8.40 -6.84
N SER A 101 -15.41 7.89 -5.96
CA SER A 101 -15.77 6.86 -4.97
C SER A 101 -16.79 7.37 -3.96
N ASP A 102 -16.66 8.63 -3.55
CA ASP A 102 -17.61 9.26 -2.63
C ASP A 102 -18.95 9.57 -3.32
N LEU A 103 -18.93 9.93 -4.60
CA LEU A 103 -20.13 10.30 -5.38
C LEU A 103 -20.97 9.11 -5.82
N ILE A 104 -20.35 8.10 -6.42
CA ILE A 104 -21.05 6.98 -7.09
C ILE A 104 -21.09 5.73 -6.21
N GLY A 105 -20.27 5.70 -5.16
CA GLY A 105 -20.13 4.56 -4.27
C GLY A 105 -19.06 3.57 -4.72
N ARG A 106 -18.46 2.91 -3.73
CA ARG A 106 -17.19 2.18 -3.85
C ARG A 106 -17.27 1.01 -4.84
N ARG A 107 -18.38 0.27 -4.83
CA ARG A 107 -18.61 -0.90 -5.71
C ARG A 107 -18.53 -0.54 -7.19
N TYR A 108 -19.14 0.57 -7.59
CA TYR A 108 -19.15 1.00 -8.98
C TYR A 108 -17.77 1.52 -9.43
N THR A 109 -17.04 2.18 -8.53
CA THR A 109 -15.65 2.60 -8.78
C THR A 109 -14.73 1.41 -9.05
N ILE A 110 -14.88 0.30 -8.30
CA ILE A 110 -14.14 -0.95 -8.56
C ILE A 110 -14.46 -1.49 -9.96
N MET A 111 -15.74 -1.51 -10.35
CA MET A 111 -16.16 -2.00 -11.66
C MET A 111 -15.60 -1.16 -12.81
N ILE A 112 -15.59 0.18 -12.67
CA ILE A 112 -15.01 1.09 -13.67
C ILE A 112 -13.49 0.88 -13.77
N ALA A 113 -12.80 0.71 -12.64
CA ALA A 113 -11.37 0.44 -12.62
C ALA A 113 -11.03 -0.88 -13.35
N ALA A 114 -11.80 -1.94 -13.08
CA ALA A 114 -11.64 -3.23 -13.76
C ALA A 114 -11.94 -3.12 -15.28
N ALA A 115 -12.99 -2.40 -15.66
CA ALA A 115 -13.36 -2.22 -17.07
C ALA A 115 -12.30 -1.44 -17.85
N THR A 116 -11.81 -0.33 -17.30
CA THR A 116 -10.74 0.48 -17.92
C THR A 116 -9.44 -0.31 -18.04
N PHE A 117 -9.08 -1.10 -17.02
CA PHE A 117 -7.92 -1.98 -17.10
C PHE A 117 -8.07 -3.05 -18.20
N LEU A 118 -9.23 -3.70 -18.27
CA LEU A 118 -9.51 -4.72 -19.29
C LEU A 118 -9.46 -4.14 -20.71
N ILE A 119 -10.06 -2.97 -20.92
CA ILE A 119 -10.03 -2.27 -22.22
C ILE A 119 -8.59 -1.91 -22.59
N GLY A 120 -7.82 -1.36 -21.65
CA GLY A 120 -6.42 -1.03 -21.86
C GLY A 120 -5.59 -2.26 -22.24
N ALA A 121 -5.76 -3.37 -21.52
CA ALA A 121 -5.08 -4.63 -21.80
C ALA A 121 -5.44 -5.20 -23.19
N LEU A 122 -6.72 -5.16 -23.58
CA LEU A 122 -7.17 -5.60 -24.91
C LEU A 122 -6.58 -4.73 -26.02
N LEU A 123 -6.57 -3.41 -25.85
CA LEU A 123 -5.98 -2.49 -26.81
C LEU A 123 -4.46 -2.72 -26.96
N MET A 124 -3.76 -2.96 -25.85
CA MET A 124 -2.34 -3.28 -25.89
C MET A 124 -2.07 -4.62 -26.59
N GLY A 125 -2.87 -5.65 -26.31
CA GLY A 125 -2.71 -6.97 -26.91
C GLY A 125 -2.98 -7.00 -28.42
N LEU A 126 -3.79 -6.08 -28.94
CA LEU A 126 -4.11 -5.95 -30.36
C LEU A 126 -3.28 -4.87 -31.07
N ALA A 127 -2.32 -4.25 -30.40
CA ALA A 127 -1.65 -3.06 -30.90
C ALA A 127 -0.70 -3.36 -32.09
N PRO A 128 -0.93 -2.74 -33.27
CA PRO A 128 -0.03 -2.91 -34.43
C PRO A 128 1.11 -1.87 -34.46
N SER A 129 1.09 -0.88 -33.55
CA SER A 129 2.04 0.23 -33.54
C SER A 129 2.24 0.79 -32.14
N PHE A 130 3.36 1.49 -31.92
CA PHE A 130 3.70 2.11 -30.64
C PHE A 130 2.60 3.07 -30.14
N SER A 131 2.03 3.89 -31.03
CA SER A 131 0.98 4.85 -30.65
C SER A 131 -0.28 4.17 -30.14
N PHE A 132 -0.68 3.05 -30.78
CA PHE A 132 -1.85 2.28 -30.33
C PHE A 132 -1.59 1.59 -28.99
N LEU A 133 -0.37 1.07 -28.82
CA LEU A 133 0.09 0.47 -27.58
C LEU A 133 0.10 1.49 -26.43
N MET A 134 0.61 2.69 -26.69
CA MET A 134 0.59 3.82 -25.74
C MET A 134 -0.82 4.24 -25.37
N PHE A 135 -1.75 4.27 -26.32
CA PHE A 135 -3.16 4.59 -26.04
C PHE A 135 -3.79 3.58 -25.08
N GLY A 136 -3.58 2.28 -25.31
CA GLY A 136 -4.00 1.23 -24.38
C GLY A 136 -3.34 1.37 -23.00
N ARG A 137 -2.05 1.74 -22.97
CA ARG A 137 -1.29 1.95 -21.72
C ARG A 137 -1.83 3.09 -20.87
N VAL A 138 -2.21 4.20 -21.49
CA VAL A 138 -2.80 5.37 -20.81
C VAL A 138 -4.13 4.99 -20.16
N ILE A 139 -5.00 4.28 -20.88
CA ILE A 139 -6.29 3.82 -20.36
C ILE A 139 -6.09 2.84 -19.19
N ALA A 140 -5.19 1.87 -19.35
CA ALA A 140 -4.83 0.95 -18.27
C ALA A 140 -4.29 1.69 -17.04
N GLY A 141 -3.44 2.70 -17.24
CA GLY A 141 -2.87 3.51 -16.16
C GLY A 141 -3.91 4.25 -15.34
N ILE A 142 -4.94 4.82 -15.99
CA ILE A 142 -6.08 5.43 -15.27
C ILE A 142 -6.79 4.37 -14.42
N GLY A 143 -7.08 3.20 -15.00
CA GLY A 143 -7.70 2.08 -14.28
C GLY A 143 -6.90 1.65 -13.06
N VAL A 144 -5.58 1.53 -13.21
CA VAL A 144 -4.64 1.25 -12.10
C VAL A 144 -4.73 2.32 -11.01
N GLY A 145 -4.81 3.60 -11.36
CA GLY A 145 -4.99 4.70 -10.40
C GLY A 145 -6.26 4.57 -9.56
N PHE A 146 -7.39 4.28 -10.21
CA PHE A 146 -8.67 4.05 -9.52
C PHE A 146 -8.62 2.83 -8.59
N SER A 147 -8.04 1.74 -9.10
CA SER A 147 -7.83 0.49 -8.38
C SER A 147 -7.01 0.69 -7.09
N LEU A 148 -5.90 1.41 -7.15
CA LEU A 148 -5.00 1.53 -6.00
C LEU A 148 -5.60 2.33 -4.84
N MET A 149 -6.45 3.31 -5.15
CA MET A 149 -7.11 4.10 -4.12
C MET A 149 -8.26 3.31 -3.48
N ILE A 150 -9.03 2.57 -4.27
CA ILE A 150 -10.23 1.89 -3.78
C ILE A 150 -9.89 0.67 -2.90
N SER A 151 -8.81 -0.06 -3.19
CA SER A 151 -8.41 -1.26 -2.44
C SER A 151 -8.23 -1.02 -0.93
N PRO A 152 -7.38 -0.08 -0.46
CA PRO A 152 -7.17 0.12 0.97
C PRO A 152 -8.40 0.71 1.67
N VAL A 153 -9.15 1.59 1.01
CA VAL A 153 -10.37 2.19 1.58
C VAL A 153 -11.47 1.14 1.74
N TYR A 154 -11.69 0.33 0.72
CA TYR A 154 -12.71 -0.72 0.74
C TYR A 154 -12.38 -1.81 1.76
N VAL A 155 -11.10 -2.20 1.89
CA VAL A 155 -10.66 -3.13 2.94
C VAL A 155 -10.88 -2.53 4.33
N ALA A 156 -10.52 -1.26 4.54
CA ALA A 156 -10.72 -0.58 5.82
C ALA A 156 -12.21 -0.43 6.20
N GLU A 157 -13.10 -0.22 5.22
CA GLU A 157 -14.55 -0.16 5.44
C GLU A 157 -15.17 -1.54 5.73
N LEU A 158 -14.60 -2.63 5.19
CA LEU A 158 -15.12 -4.00 5.34
C LEU A 158 -14.59 -4.73 6.57
N SER A 159 -13.40 -4.40 7.04
CA SER A 159 -12.80 -5.07 8.19
C SER A 159 -13.35 -4.47 9.50
N PRO A 160 -14.07 -5.24 10.34
CA PRO A 160 -14.15 -4.91 11.76
C PRO A 160 -12.74 -5.04 12.35
N ASP A 161 -12.31 -4.03 13.12
CA ASP A 161 -11.12 -3.79 13.97
C ASP A 161 -10.03 -4.86 14.25
N LEU A 162 -9.96 -6.01 13.57
CA LEU A 162 -9.25 -7.18 14.05
C LEU A 162 -7.92 -7.50 13.35
N THR A 163 -7.68 -6.98 12.15
CA THR A 163 -6.49 -7.38 11.36
C THR A 163 -5.36 -6.35 11.40
N ARG A 164 -5.58 -5.17 11.97
CA ARG A 164 -4.56 -4.09 12.03
C ARG A 164 -3.41 -4.40 13.01
N ALA A 165 -3.56 -5.38 13.91
CA ALA A 165 -2.74 -5.50 15.11
C ALA A 165 -1.74 -6.68 15.16
N LEU A 166 -2.03 -7.83 14.54
CA LEU A 166 -1.44 -9.09 15.03
C LEU A 166 0.04 -9.36 14.69
N VAL A 167 0.65 -8.59 13.78
CA VAL A 167 2.10 -8.72 13.48
C VAL A 167 2.87 -7.42 13.74
N LEU A 168 2.28 -6.25 13.46
CA LEU A 168 2.96 -4.96 13.71
C LEU A 168 2.95 -4.53 15.19
N ASP A 169 1.91 -4.84 15.96
CA ASP A 169 1.81 -4.32 17.34
C ASP A 169 2.79 -5.02 18.29
N LYS A 170 3.29 -6.20 17.93
CA LYS A 170 4.26 -6.93 18.75
C LYS A 170 5.66 -6.33 18.67
N PHE A 171 6.10 -5.95 17.47
CA PHE A 171 7.47 -5.50 17.21
C PHE A 171 7.64 -3.97 17.16
N GLY A 172 6.57 -3.19 17.03
CA GLY A 172 6.66 -1.73 16.87
C GLY A 172 6.92 -1.34 15.42
N ARG A 173 6.44 -0.18 15.00
CA ARG A 173 6.42 0.19 13.57
C ARG A 173 7.74 0.78 13.10
N ARG A 174 8.38 1.57 13.96
CA ARG A 174 9.68 2.18 13.69
C ARG A 174 10.80 1.15 13.47
N PRO A 175 11.00 0.13 14.33
CA PRO A 175 12.06 -0.86 14.11
C PRO A 175 11.83 -1.71 12.86
N MET A 176 10.58 -2.05 12.50
CA MET A 176 10.30 -2.78 11.26
C MET A 176 10.55 -1.92 10.01
N LEU A 177 10.23 -0.63 10.06
CA LEU A 177 10.52 0.30 8.97
C LEU A 177 12.04 0.50 8.79
N LEU A 178 12.78 0.65 9.89
CA LEU A 178 14.25 0.79 9.87
C LEU A 178 14.94 -0.50 9.39
N LEU A 179 14.48 -1.66 9.85
CA LEU A 179 15.00 -2.95 9.38
C LEU A 179 14.73 -3.15 7.88
N GLY A 180 13.52 -2.82 7.42
CA GLY A 180 13.16 -2.92 6.00
C GLY A 180 13.97 -1.97 5.13
N SER A 181 14.06 -0.69 5.50
CA SER A 181 14.80 0.32 4.72
C SER A 181 16.32 0.08 4.70
N SER A 182 16.91 -0.28 5.83
CA SER A 182 18.34 -0.66 5.88
C SER A 182 18.63 -1.95 5.11
N GLY A 183 17.77 -2.96 5.23
CA GLY A 183 17.90 -4.22 4.48
C GLY A 183 17.77 -4.03 2.97
N MET A 184 16.86 -3.14 2.53
CA MET A 184 16.75 -2.74 1.12
C MET A 184 18.00 -2.00 0.63
N ALA A 185 18.54 -1.07 1.42
CA ALA A 185 19.78 -0.37 1.07
C ALA A 185 20.92 -1.36 0.82
N VAL A 186 21.18 -2.27 1.77
CA VAL A 186 22.22 -3.31 1.63
C VAL A 186 21.98 -4.20 0.41
N SER A 187 20.74 -4.58 0.16
CA SER A 187 20.37 -5.40 -1.00
C SER A 187 20.62 -4.67 -2.33
N LEU A 188 20.33 -3.37 -2.41
CA LEU A 188 20.60 -2.54 -3.59
C LEU A 188 22.11 -2.36 -3.84
N PHE A 189 22.91 -2.16 -2.79
CA PHE A 189 24.37 -2.15 -2.90
C PHE A 189 24.91 -3.50 -3.40
N GLY A 190 24.39 -4.61 -2.87
CA GLY A 190 24.74 -5.96 -3.34
C GLY A 190 24.36 -6.19 -4.80
N LEU A 191 23.19 -5.71 -5.22
CA LEU A 191 22.74 -5.79 -6.61
C LEU A 191 23.62 -4.95 -7.54
N GLY A 192 23.96 -3.72 -7.15
CA GLY A 192 24.89 -2.85 -7.87
C GLY A 192 26.25 -3.49 -8.05
N LEU A 193 26.82 -4.05 -6.99
CA LEU A 193 28.09 -4.80 -7.05
C LEU A 193 28.00 -5.99 -8.01
N GLY A 194 26.95 -6.81 -7.90
CA GLY A 194 26.75 -7.96 -8.79
C GLY A 194 26.65 -7.56 -10.26
N CYS A 195 25.89 -6.50 -10.55
CA CYS A 195 25.75 -5.98 -11.91
C CYS A 195 27.05 -5.42 -12.47
N THR A 196 27.82 -4.64 -11.69
CA THR A 196 29.12 -4.12 -12.13
C THR A 196 30.13 -5.25 -12.37
N LEU A 197 30.14 -6.28 -11.53
CA LEU A 197 30.99 -7.46 -11.72
C LEU A 197 30.64 -8.23 -12.99
N LEU A 198 29.34 -8.38 -13.29
CA LEU A 198 28.85 -9.02 -14.52
C LEU A 198 29.19 -8.22 -15.78
N GLN A 199 29.27 -6.89 -15.69
CA GLN A 199 29.63 -6.02 -16.82
C GLN A 199 31.13 -6.01 -17.11
N ASN A 200 31.97 -6.08 -16.08
CA ASN A 200 33.42 -6.02 -16.23
C ASN A 200 34.08 -7.38 -16.52
N SER A 201 33.35 -8.50 -16.38
CA SER A 201 33.88 -9.86 -16.58
C SER A 201 33.54 -10.39 -17.98
N ASN A 202 34.54 -10.85 -18.74
CA ASN A 202 34.33 -11.45 -20.07
C ASN A 202 33.56 -12.78 -19.99
N GLU A 203 33.80 -13.57 -18.94
CA GLU A 203 32.96 -14.71 -18.58
C GLU A 203 32.01 -14.28 -17.48
N LYS A 204 30.69 -14.43 -17.69
CA LYS A 204 29.66 -14.08 -16.70
C LYS A 204 29.60 -15.18 -15.64
N PRO A 205 30.22 -15.00 -14.46
CA PRO A 205 30.36 -16.12 -13.55
C PRO A 205 29.04 -16.39 -12.83
N ILE A 206 28.71 -17.67 -12.64
CA ILE A 206 27.43 -18.11 -12.04
C ILE A 206 27.21 -17.50 -10.65
N TRP A 207 28.28 -17.33 -9.87
CA TRP A 207 28.18 -16.76 -8.53
C TRP A 207 27.74 -15.29 -8.53
N ALA A 208 28.12 -14.50 -9.55
CA ALA A 208 27.70 -13.10 -9.65
C ALA A 208 26.22 -12.99 -10.07
N ILE A 209 25.75 -13.90 -10.93
CA ILE A 209 24.32 -14.03 -11.25
C ILE A 209 23.54 -14.42 -9.99
N ALA A 210 24.02 -15.40 -9.24
CA ALA A 210 23.40 -15.83 -7.98
C ALA A 210 23.33 -14.69 -6.96
N LEU A 211 24.39 -13.87 -6.85
CA LEU A 211 24.40 -12.67 -6.01
C LEU A 211 23.29 -11.70 -6.40
N CYS A 212 23.14 -11.38 -7.69
CA CYS A 212 22.07 -10.50 -8.17
C CYS A 212 20.67 -11.05 -7.84
N VAL A 213 20.44 -12.35 -8.07
CA VAL A 213 19.14 -12.98 -7.77
C VAL A 213 18.84 -12.92 -6.28
N VAL A 214 19.79 -13.29 -5.43
CA VAL A 214 19.63 -13.23 -3.97
C VAL A 214 19.40 -11.79 -3.51
N ALA A 215 20.12 -10.83 -4.06
CA ALA A 215 19.96 -9.40 -3.73
C ALA A 215 18.56 -8.88 -4.12
N VAL A 216 18.03 -9.26 -5.30
CA VAL A 216 16.66 -8.90 -5.70
C VAL A 216 15.64 -9.54 -4.76
N CYS A 217 15.77 -10.83 -4.44
CA CYS A 217 14.86 -11.51 -3.52
C CYS A 217 14.90 -10.91 -2.11
N ALA A 218 16.10 -10.57 -1.62
CA ALA A 218 16.28 -9.89 -0.35
C ALA A 218 15.61 -8.52 -0.37
N ASN A 219 15.83 -7.72 -1.42
CA ASN A 219 15.21 -6.41 -1.57
C ASN A 219 13.68 -6.48 -1.52
N VAL A 220 13.07 -7.41 -2.27
CA VAL A 220 11.61 -7.62 -2.26
C VAL A 220 11.13 -8.06 -0.86
N SER A 221 11.86 -8.94 -0.19
CA SER A 221 11.49 -9.42 1.15
C SER A 221 11.53 -8.31 2.20
N PHE A 222 12.59 -7.49 2.21
CA PHE A 222 12.70 -6.35 3.12
C PHE A 222 11.66 -5.27 2.83
N PHE A 223 11.32 -5.05 1.56
CA PHE A 223 10.21 -4.18 1.18
C PHE A 223 8.88 -4.67 1.77
N SER A 224 8.59 -5.98 1.67
CA SER A 224 7.36 -6.57 2.21
C SER A 224 7.26 -6.51 3.73
N ILE A 225 8.38 -6.57 4.46
CA ILE A 225 8.40 -6.50 5.93
C ILE A 225 8.19 -5.05 6.43
N GLY A 226 8.82 -4.08 5.76
CA GLY A 226 8.89 -2.71 6.25
C GLY A 226 8.11 -1.72 5.38
N LEU A 227 8.79 -1.21 4.34
CA LEU A 227 8.35 -0.07 3.55
C LEU A 227 7.00 -0.28 2.85
N GLY A 228 6.66 -1.50 2.45
CA GLY A 228 5.36 -1.81 1.88
C GLY A 228 4.24 -1.53 2.87
N PRO A 229 3.88 -2.46 3.77
CA PRO A 229 2.68 -2.33 4.60
C PRO A 229 2.70 -1.12 5.54
N ILE A 230 3.86 -0.75 6.10
CA ILE A 230 3.95 0.28 7.14
C ILE A 230 3.64 1.66 6.58
N THR A 231 4.19 2.02 5.41
CA THR A 231 3.97 3.36 4.84
C THR A 231 2.52 3.58 4.43
N TRP A 232 1.88 2.55 3.87
CA TRP A 232 0.46 2.56 3.53
C TRP A 232 -0.43 2.72 4.76
N VAL A 233 -0.13 1.99 5.83
CA VAL A 233 -0.87 2.11 7.10
C VAL A 233 -0.67 3.48 7.72
N TYR A 234 0.57 3.95 7.80
CA TYR A 234 0.92 5.24 8.38
C TYR A 234 0.26 6.41 7.63
N SER A 235 0.29 6.39 6.30
CA SER A 235 -0.40 7.39 5.47
C SER A 235 -1.91 7.40 5.71
N SER A 236 -2.52 6.27 6.06
CA SER A 236 -3.98 6.20 6.29
C SER A 236 -4.40 6.62 7.71
N GLU A 237 -3.46 6.66 8.65
CA GLU A 237 -3.71 6.93 10.07
C GLU A 237 -3.48 8.39 10.45
N ILE A 238 -2.63 9.11 9.72
CA ILE A 238 -2.40 10.55 9.92
C ILE A 238 -3.67 11.35 9.58
N PHE A 239 -4.42 10.95 8.55
CA PHE A 239 -5.55 11.74 8.08
C PHE A 239 -6.82 11.56 8.93
N PRO A 240 -7.51 12.67 9.30
CA PRO A 240 -8.78 12.60 10.03
C PRO A 240 -9.87 11.91 9.19
N MET A 241 -10.83 11.25 9.85
CA MET A 241 -11.82 10.36 9.20
C MET A 241 -12.56 10.99 8.01
N ARG A 242 -12.84 12.31 8.06
CA ARG A 242 -13.55 13.02 6.98
C ARG A 242 -12.70 13.25 5.73
N LEU A 243 -11.38 13.30 5.85
CA LEU A 243 -10.46 13.59 4.75
C LEU A 243 -9.60 12.38 4.37
N ARG A 244 -9.79 11.22 5.02
CA ARG A 244 -8.97 10.03 4.82
C ARG A 244 -8.90 9.58 3.36
N ALA A 245 -10.03 9.58 2.64
CA ALA A 245 -10.06 9.20 1.23
C ALA A 245 -9.28 10.17 0.34
N GLN A 246 -9.41 11.48 0.58
CA GLN A 246 -8.72 12.54 -0.19
C GLN A 246 -7.23 12.64 0.15
N GLY A 247 -6.86 12.47 1.42
CA GLY A 247 -5.46 12.44 1.85
C GLY A 247 -4.74 11.19 1.34
N SER A 248 -5.40 10.03 1.39
CA SER A 248 -4.85 8.78 0.85
C SER A 248 -4.70 8.86 -0.66
N SER A 249 -5.68 9.42 -1.40
CA SER A 249 -5.56 9.57 -2.85
C SER A 249 -4.40 10.50 -3.22
N LEU A 250 -4.22 11.62 -2.52
CA LEU A 250 -3.09 12.52 -2.74
C LEU A 250 -1.74 11.84 -2.49
N ALA A 251 -1.60 11.09 -1.39
CA ALA A 251 -0.37 10.34 -1.08
C ALA A 251 -0.05 9.30 -2.18
N ILE A 252 -1.06 8.57 -2.65
CA ILE A 252 -0.92 7.62 -3.77
C ILE A 252 -0.45 8.33 -5.03
N SER A 253 -1.04 9.48 -5.34
CA SER A 253 -0.67 10.26 -6.51
C SER A 253 0.78 10.71 -6.44
N VAL A 254 1.24 11.27 -5.32
CA VAL A 254 2.64 11.67 -5.14
C VAL A 254 3.58 10.46 -5.30
N ASN A 255 3.26 9.32 -4.69
CA ASN A 255 4.03 8.09 -4.87
C ASN A 255 4.12 7.67 -6.35
N ARG A 256 3.01 7.78 -7.09
CA ARG A 256 2.95 7.45 -8.52
C ARG A 256 3.73 8.44 -9.37
N LEU A 257 3.71 9.73 -9.03
CA LEU A 257 4.53 10.73 -9.71
C LEU A 257 6.02 10.39 -9.59
N ILE A 258 6.49 10.14 -8.37
CA ILE A 258 7.89 9.80 -8.10
C ILE A 258 8.26 8.50 -8.82
N SER A 259 7.41 7.47 -8.72
CA SER A 259 7.61 6.20 -9.43
C SER A 259 7.69 6.38 -10.96
N GLY A 260 6.89 7.29 -11.52
CA GLY A 260 6.90 7.63 -12.93
C GLY A 260 8.20 8.31 -13.35
N ILE A 261 8.64 9.31 -12.59
CA ILE A 261 9.91 10.02 -12.85
C ILE A 261 11.09 9.05 -12.79
N VAL A 262 11.17 8.21 -11.76
CA VAL A 262 12.25 7.22 -11.61
C VAL A 262 12.22 6.22 -12.77
N SER A 263 11.04 5.72 -13.15
CA SER A 263 10.89 4.76 -14.25
C SER A 263 11.27 5.35 -15.62
N MET A 264 10.87 6.60 -15.89
CA MET A 264 11.17 7.29 -17.16
C MET A 264 12.63 7.71 -17.30
N SER A 265 13.35 7.87 -16.20
CA SER A 265 14.76 8.27 -16.22
C SER A 265 15.72 7.09 -16.04
N PHE A 266 15.20 5.89 -15.76
CA PHE A 266 16.01 4.75 -15.36
C PHE A 266 16.99 4.29 -16.44
N LEU A 267 16.52 4.07 -17.67
CA LEU A 267 17.39 3.57 -18.75
C LEU A 267 18.36 4.66 -19.22
N SER A 268 17.89 5.89 -19.36
CA SER A 268 18.66 7.07 -19.75
C SER A 268 19.86 7.28 -18.83
N ILE A 269 19.66 7.25 -17.51
CA ILE A 269 20.78 7.39 -16.55
C ILE A 269 21.64 6.11 -16.54
N SER A 270 21.05 4.93 -16.74
CA SER A 270 21.81 3.67 -16.79
C SER A 270 22.78 3.59 -17.98
N GLU A 271 22.44 4.23 -19.10
CA GLU A 271 23.30 4.32 -20.29
C GLU A 271 24.48 5.27 -20.07
N GLU A 272 24.33 6.32 -19.23
CA GLU A 272 25.42 7.26 -18.90
C GLU A 272 26.38 6.75 -17.82
N ILE A 273 25.87 6.17 -16.73
CA ILE A 273 26.69 5.78 -15.56
C ILE A 273 27.13 4.32 -15.61
N THR A 274 26.29 3.43 -16.17
CA THR A 274 26.26 1.95 -16.08
C THR A 274 25.03 1.43 -15.32
N PHE A 275 24.52 0.29 -15.77
CA PHE A 275 23.40 -0.42 -15.13
C PHE A 275 23.66 -0.75 -13.65
N GLY A 276 24.89 -1.15 -13.28
CA GLY A 276 25.26 -1.35 -11.87
C GLY A 276 25.30 -0.05 -11.06
N GLY A 277 25.80 1.03 -11.68
CA GLY A 277 25.83 2.39 -11.12
C GLY A 277 24.48 2.88 -10.60
N MET A 278 23.40 2.57 -11.33
CA MET A 278 22.04 2.97 -10.95
C MET A 278 21.60 2.41 -9.60
N PHE A 279 21.91 1.14 -9.31
CA PHE A 279 21.54 0.53 -8.04
C PHE A 279 22.33 1.11 -6.86
N PHE A 280 23.55 1.60 -7.09
CA PHE A 280 24.29 2.35 -6.07
C PHE A 280 23.64 3.69 -5.74
N VAL A 281 23.19 4.43 -6.76
CA VAL A 281 22.45 5.68 -6.57
C VAL A 281 21.16 5.43 -5.80
N LEU A 282 20.37 4.43 -6.20
CA LEU A 282 19.15 4.03 -5.49
C LEU A 282 19.42 3.57 -4.06
N GLY A 283 20.49 2.81 -3.85
CA GLY A 283 20.97 2.40 -2.52
C GLY A 283 21.32 3.61 -1.64
N GLY A 284 22.00 4.61 -2.20
CA GLY A 284 22.30 5.87 -1.51
C GLY A 284 21.04 6.63 -1.09
N VAL A 285 20.05 6.74 -1.99
CA VAL A 285 18.74 7.34 -1.66
C VAL A 285 18.05 6.57 -0.52
N MET A 286 18.14 5.24 -0.50
CA MET A 286 17.60 4.43 0.60
C MET A 286 18.34 4.63 1.92
N VAL A 287 19.64 4.87 1.91
CA VAL A 287 20.40 5.22 3.13
C VAL A 287 19.92 6.56 3.69
N VAL A 288 19.77 7.58 2.84
CA VAL A 288 19.23 8.89 3.25
C VAL A 288 17.82 8.73 3.80
N ALA A 289 16.96 7.94 3.16
CA ALA A 289 15.62 7.65 3.67
C ALA A 289 15.65 6.94 5.03
N THR A 290 16.58 5.99 5.24
CA THR A 290 16.76 5.31 6.52
C THR A 290 17.18 6.28 7.63
N ILE A 291 18.10 7.20 7.34
CA ILE A 291 18.52 8.26 8.28
C ILE A 291 17.34 9.19 8.60
N PHE A 292 16.53 9.54 7.59
CA PHE A 292 15.33 10.34 7.79
C PHE A 292 14.33 9.62 8.71
N PHE A 293 14.02 8.35 8.45
CA PHE A 293 13.14 7.56 9.32
C PHE A 293 13.69 7.37 10.73
N TYR A 294 15.01 7.33 10.89
CA TYR A 294 15.61 7.26 12.21
C TYR A 294 15.40 8.55 13.00
N ASN A 295 15.53 9.72 12.38
CA ASN A 295 15.47 11.01 13.08
C ASN A 295 14.04 11.56 13.24
N PHE A 296 13.18 11.42 12.23
CA PHE A 296 11.90 12.12 12.16
C PHE A 296 10.66 11.25 12.42
N LEU A 297 10.80 9.93 12.52
CA LEU A 297 9.65 9.05 12.83
C LEU A 297 9.67 8.63 14.31
N PRO A 298 8.76 9.17 15.15
CA PRO A 298 8.60 8.71 16.52
C PRO A 298 7.97 7.32 16.58
N GLU A 299 8.18 6.61 17.69
CA GLU A 299 7.55 5.29 17.90
C GLU A 299 6.06 5.45 18.20
N THR A 300 5.21 4.83 17.38
CA THR A 300 3.75 4.86 17.52
C THR A 300 3.21 3.64 18.29
N LYS A 301 4.09 2.75 18.79
CA LYS A 301 3.69 1.53 19.47
C LYS A 301 2.85 1.82 20.72
N GLY A 302 1.65 1.24 20.77
CA GLY A 302 0.78 1.28 21.95
C GLY A 302 0.09 2.61 22.21
N LYS A 303 0.18 3.58 21.28
CA LYS A 303 -0.53 4.86 21.35
C LYS A 303 -1.87 4.79 20.63
N SER A 304 -2.89 5.46 21.17
CA SER A 304 -4.17 5.62 20.48
C SER A 304 -4.03 6.57 19.28
N LEU A 305 -4.99 6.54 18.34
CA LEU A 305 -4.98 7.44 17.18
C LEU A 305 -4.95 8.93 17.58
N GLU A 306 -5.57 9.28 18.71
CA GLU A 306 -5.64 10.64 19.26
C GLU A 306 -4.30 11.07 19.89
N GLU A 307 -3.60 10.14 20.54
CA GLU A 307 -2.26 10.34 21.11
C GLU A 307 -1.17 10.44 20.02
N ILE A 308 -1.39 9.83 18.85
CA ILE A 308 -0.51 9.98 17.69
C ILE A 308 -0.67 11.39 17.09
N GLN A 309 -1.90 11.92 17.02
CA GLN A 309 -2.16 13.26 16.47
C GLN A 309 -1.51 14.36 17.32
N THR A 310 -1.67 14.29 18.65
CA THR A 310 -1.04 15.25 19.58
C THR A 310 0.49 15.22 19.52
N LEU A 311 1.09 14.04 19.29
CA LEU A 311 2.54 13.91 19.14
C LEU A 311 3.10 14.66 17.92
N PHE A 312 2.34 14.75 16.83
CA PHE A 312 2.75 15.50 15.63
C PHE A 312 2.41 16.99 15.70
N GLU A 313 1.42 17.38 16.50
CA GLU A 313 1.08 18.79 16.74
C GLU A 313 2.08 19.47 17.70
N ASP A 314 2.57 18.76 18.72
CA ASP A 314 3.53 19.28 19.68
C ASP A 314 4.95 19.49 19.12
N GLU A 315 5.37 18.74 18.08
CA GLU A 315 6.66 18.98 17.39
C GLU A 315 6.66 20.20 16.46
N THR A 316 5.49 20.78 16.17
CA THR A 316 5.35 21.96 15.29
C THR A 316 5.30 23.31 16.03
N ASN A 317 5.43 23.32 17.36
CA ASN A 317 5.59 24.53 18.18
C ASN A 317 7.01 24.68 18.72
#